data_AF-A0A2M9JR54-F1
#
_entry.id   AF-A0A2M9JR54-F1
#
_cell.length_a   1.000
_cell.length_b   1.000
_cell.length_c   1.000
_cell.angle_alpha   90.00
_cell.angle_beta   90.00
_cell.angle_gamma   90.00
#
_symmetry.space_group_name_H-M   'P 1'
#
loop_
_entity.id
_entity.type
_entity.pdbx_description
1 polymer ?
#
loop_
_entity_poly.entity_id
_entity_poly.type
_entity_poly.pdbx_seq_one_letter_code
_entity_poly.pdbx_strand_id
1 'polypeptide(L)'
;MDTGMNITGIKFLIRDRDGQFTDAFDAVLADLGLRVLKSPPQAPKANTHSERFNGTPAPRAPRPDTHPQRTALRPTLTRHLEHYNGHRPHRALNQLCPSQAEAGPPRPIDLAEHRVHRAAVLGGLINEYQTSS
;
A
#
# COMPACT_ATOMS: atom_id res chain seq x y z
N MET A 1 12.11 -7.85 -18.89
CA MET A 1 11.96 -8.30 -17.49
C MET A 1 10.50 -8.16 -17.13
N ASP A 2 9.83 -9.23 -16.72
CA ASP A 2 8.46 -9.16 -16.19
C ASP A 2 8.54 -8.63 -14.75
N THR A 3 7.94 -7.46 -14.50
CA THR A 3 7.95 -6.81 -13.19
C THR A 3 6.91 -7.40 -12.23
N GLY A 4 6.08 -8.36 -12.68
CA GLY A 4 4.98 -8.92 -11.89
C GLY A 4 3.88 -7.87 -11.57
N MET A 5 3.98 -6.68 -12.16
CA MET A 5 3.07 -5.57 -11.94
C MET A 5 1.96 -5.66 -12.98
N ASN A 6 0.73 -5.92 -12.56
CA ASN A 6 -0.42 -5.84 -13.47
C ASN A 6 -0.69 -4.36 -13.79
N ILE A 7 -0.07 -3.87 -14.86
CA ILE A 7 -0.23 -2.49 -15.34
C ILE A 7 -1.43 -2.30 -16.26
N THR A 8 -2.28 -3.33 -16.40
CA THR A 8 -3.46 -3.29 -17.26
C THR A 8 -4.40 -2.19 -16.79
N GLY A 9 -4.64 -1.20 -17.65
CA GLY A 9 -5.49 -0.04 -17.34
C GLY A 9 -4.76 1.15 -16.70
N ILE A 10 -3.48 1.02 -16.34
CA ILE A 10 -2.66 2.14 -15.85
C ILE A 10 -2.08 2.88 -17.06
N LYS A 11 -2.25 4.22 -17.09
CA LYS A 11 -1.76 5.07 -18.20
C LYS A 11 -0.68 6.06 -17.77
N PHE A 12 -0.68 6.45 -16.50
CA PHE A 12 0.19 7.49 -15.97
C PHE A 12 0.83 7.04 -14.67
N LEU A 13 2.12 7.35 -14.51
CA LEU A 13 2.78 7.34 -13.21
C LEU A 13 2.99 8.79 -12.77
N ILE A 14 2.50 9.15 -11.59
CA ILE A 14 2.81 10.44 -10.97
C ILE A 14 3.96 10.23 -9.99
N ARG A 15 5.04 11.01 -10.11
CA ARG A 15 6.18 11.01 -9.18
C ARG A 15 6.66 12.41 -8.87
N ASP A 16 7.46 12.55 -7.81
CA ASP A 16 8.17 13.80 -7.55
C ASP A 16 9.42 13.95 -8.45
N ARG A 17 10.18 15.02 -8.23
CA ARG A 17 11.38 15.36 -9.01
C ARG A 17 12.68 14.94 -8.31
N ASP A 18 12.62 13.96 -7.40
CA ASP A 18 13.83 13.47 -6.73
C ASP A 18 14.86 12.96 -7.77
N GLY A 19 16.13 13.29 -7.55
CA GLY A 19 17.26 12.91 -8.40
C GLY A 19 17.52 11.40 -8.43
N GLN A 20 16.90 10.64 -7.52
CA GLN A 20 16.92 9.18 -7.54
C GLN A 20 16.22 8.58 -8.78
N PHE A 21 15.29 9.31 -9.40
CA PHE A 21 14.57 8.88 -10.60
C PHE A 21 15.28 9.34 -11.87
N THR A 22 16.16 8.47 -12.38
CA THR A 22 16.97 8.70 -13.58
C THR A 22 16.16 8.58 -14.88
N ASP A 23 16.74 9.05 -15.99
CA ASP A 23 16.13 8.88 -17.32
C ASP A 23 15.96 7.40 -17.70
N ALA A 24 16.85 6.52 -17.23
CA ALA A 24 16.72 5.08 -17.42
C ALA A 24 15.47 4.51 -16.72
N PHE A 25 15.09 5.05 -15.57
CA PHE A 25 13.85 4.67 -14.89
C PHE A 25 12.61 5.09 -15.69
N ASP A 26 12.60 6.34 -16.16
CA ASP A 26 11.50 6.86 -16.98
C ASP A 26 11.40 6.06 -18.32
N ALA A 27 12.53 5.59 -18.88
CA ALA A 27 12.56 4.77 -20.10
C ALA A 27 11.94 3.37 -19.93
N VAL A 28 12.17 2.69 -18.80
CA VAL A 28 11.52 1.39 -18.51
C VAL A 28 10.00 1.54 -18.45
N LEU A 29 9.51 2.64 -17.86
CA LEU A 29 8.07 2.90 -17.78
C LEU A 29 7.47 3.23 -19.15
N ALA A 30 8.20 3.96 -19.99
CA ALA A 30 7.78 4.25 -21.36
C ALA A 30 7.69 2.97 -22.22
N ASP A 31 8.62 2.03 -22.06
CA ASP A 31 8.58 0.70 -22.71
C ASP A 31 7.35 -0.11 -22.27
N LEU A 32 6.93 0.06 -21.01
CA LEU A 32 5.67 -0.48 -20.46
C LEU A 32 4.43 0.32 -20.90
N GLY A 33 4.55 1.34 -21.75
CA GLY A 33 3.44 2.16 -22.23
C GLY A 33 2.92 3.21 -21.23
N LEU A 34 3.64 3.46 -20.14
CA LEU A 34 3.25 4.41 -19.09
C LEU A 34 3.87 5.79 -19.35
N ARG A 35 3.05 6.85 -19.23
CA ARG A 35 3.56 8.23 -19.28
C ARG A 35 3.86 8.74 -17.88
N VAL A 36 5.11 9.15 -17.65
CA VAL A 36 5.55 9.75 -16.38
C VAL A 36 5.12 11.21 -16.30
N LEU A 37 4.42 11.57 -15.22
CA LEU A 37 4.01 12.94 -14.87
C LEU A 37 4.78 13.36 -13.61
N LYS A 38 5.66 14.36 -13.76
CA LYS A 38 6.44 14.89 -12.64
C LYS A 38 5.62 15.94 -11.91
N SER A 39 5.56 15.87 -10.58
CA SER A 39 4.89 16.87 -9.76
C SER A 39 5.47 18.27 -10.02
N PRO A 40 4.67 19.35 -9.88
CA PRO A 40 5.19 20.70 -10.00
C PRO A 40 6.31 20.95 -8.97
N PRO A 41 7.34 21.75 -9.31
CA PRO A 41 8.36 22.15 -8.34
C PRO A 41 7.70 22.77 -7.10
N GLN A 42 8.19 22.41 -5.91
CA GLN A 42 7.71 22.94 -4.62
C GLN A 42 6.20 22.72 -4.35
N ALA A 43 5.60 21.69 -4.97
CA ALA A 43 4.21 21.30 -4.72
C ALA A 43 4.12 19.95 -3.98
N PRO A 44 4.42 19.89 -2.66
CA PRO A 44 4.33 18.64 -1.89
C PRO A 44 2.92 18.03 -1.91
N LYS A 45 1.89 18.88 -2.10
CA LYS A 45 0.51 18.44 -2.25
C LYS A 45 0.27 17.59 -3.49
N ALA A 46 1.06 17.76 -4.55
CA ALA A 46 0.94 16.96 -5.76
C ALA A 46 1.46 15.51 -5.59
N ASN A 47 2.20 15.22 -4.51
CA ASN A 47 2.62 13.87 -4.12
C ASN A 47 1.87 13.34 -2.89
N THR A 48 0.79 14.01 -2.45
CA THR A 48 0.12 13.72 -1.15
C THR A 48 -0.23 12.25 -0.96
N HIS A 49 -0.62 11.54 -2.03
CA HIS A 49 -0.95 10.12 -1.94
C HIS A 49 0.27 9.27 -1.57
N SER A 50 1.40 9.45 -2.26
CA SER A 50 2.65 8.75 -1.97
C SER A 50 3.20 9.14 -0.59
N GLU A 51 3.18 10.43 -0.25
CA GLU A 51 3.64 10.91 1.07
C GLU A 51 2.80 10.32 2.21
N ARG A 52 1.46 10.32 2.04
CA ARG A 52 0.55 9.73 3.01
C ARG A 52 0.75 8.22 3.12
N PHE A 53 1.01 7.56 2.00
CA PHE A 53 1.34 6.14 1.99
C PHE A 53 2.63 5.88 2.76
N ASN A 54 3.72 6.57 2.44
CA ASN A 54 5.04 6.44 3.08
C ASN A 54 5.02 6.79 4.58
N GLY A 55 4.24 7.79 4.97
CA GLY A 55 4.07 8.20 6.36
C GLY A 55 3.18 7.27 7.20
N THR A 56 2.38 6.40 6.59
CA THR A 56 1.51 5.46 7.34
C THR A 56 2.28 4.33 8.03
N PRO A 57 3.22 3.61 7.39
CA PRO A 57 3.97 2.56 8.04
C PRO A 57 4.98 3.12 9.05
N ALA A 58 5.51 4.34 8.87
CA ALA A 58 6.61 4.86 9.69
C ALA A 58 6.34 4.92 11.22
N PRO A 59 5.12 5.22 11.72
CA PRO A 59 4.78 5.09 13.14
C PRO A 59 4.54 3.64 13.61
N ARG A 60 4.33 2.71 12.67
CA ARG A 60 3.93 1.32 12.93
C ARG A 60 5.05 0.31 12.65
N ALA A 61 6.14 0.76 12.05
CA ALA A 61 7.32 -0.03 11.76
C ALA A 61 8.45 0.34 12.75
N PRO A 62 9.36 -0.59 13.08
CA PRO A 62 10.57 -0.25 13.80
C PRO A 62 11.33 0.81 13.00
N ARG A 63 11.74 1.91 13.64
CA ARG A 63 12.65 2.86 12.98
C ARG A 63 13.98 2.16 12.71
N PRO A 64 14.68 2.48 11.61
CA PRO A 64 15.99 1.90 11.34
C PRO A 64 17.07 2.74 12.01
N ASP A 65 17.21 2.63 13.32
CA ASP A 65 18.28 3.29 14.07
C ASP A 65 19.43 2.34 14.44
N THR A 66 19.29 1.02 14.24
CA THR A 66 20.38 0.05 14.43
C THR A 66 20.35 -1.11 13.39
N HIS A 67 21.51 -1.62 12.98
CA HIS A 67 21.66 -2.75 12.02
C HIS A 67 20.74 -3.97 12.24
N PRO A 68 20.46 -4.47 13.48
CA PRO A 68 19.53 -5.59 13.68
C PRO A 68 18.07 -5.27 13.36
N GLN A 69 17.65 -4.00 13.37
CA GLN A 69 16.28 -3.61 12.98
C GLN A 69 16.09 -3.62 11.46
N ARG A 70 17.16 -3.51 10.65
CA ARG A 70 17.08 -3.53 9.19
C ARG A 70 16.59 -4.87 8.63
N THR A 71 16.98 -5.98 9.27
CA THR A 71 16.55 -7.34 8.88
C THR A 71 15.04 -7.52 9.05
N ALA A 72 14.43 -6.82 10.02
CA ALA A 72 12.99 -6.86 10.26
C ALA A 72 12.18 -5.93 9.34
N LEU A 73 12.81 -4.96 8.65
CA LEU A 73 12.10 -3.98 7.82
C LEU A 73 11.32 -4.63 6.67
N ARG A 74 11.97 -5.53 5.92
CA ARG A 74 11.33 -6.18 4.76
C ARG A 74 10.09 -7.01 5.18
N PRO A 75 10.19 -7.93 6.17
CA PRO A 75 9.01 -8.62 6.70
C PRO A 75 7.93 -7.68 7.24
N THR A 76 8.33 -6.62 7.96
CA THR A 76 7.39 -5.63 8.51
C THR A 76 6.64 -4.89 7.41
N LEU A 77 7.35 -4.40 6.39
CA LEU A 77 6.73 -3.72 5.25
C LEU A 77 5.83 -4.67 4.46
N THR A 78 6.26 -5.92 4.27
CA THR A 78 5.43 -6.94 3.60
C THR A 78 4.13 -7.14 4.36
N ARG A 79 4.19 -7.36 5.68
CA ARG A 79 2.98 -7.53 6.49
C ARG A 79 2.13 -6.25 6.54
N HIS A 80 2.75 -5.07 6.52
CA HIS A 80 2.03 -3.82 6.41
C HIS A 80 1.29 -3.69 5.08
N LEU A 81 1.90 -4.09 3.97
CA LEU A 81 1.28 -4.08 2.64
C LEU A 81 0.11 -5.06 2.55
N GLU A 82 0.27 -6.28 3.06
CA GLU A 82 -0.81 -7.26 3.19
C GLU A 82 -2.00 -6.67 3.94
N HIS A 83 -1.74 -6.07 5.11
CA HIS A 83 -2.76 -5.40 5.90
C HIS A 83 -3.40 -4.23 5.15
N TYR A 84 -2.58 -3.36 4.54
CA TYR A 84 -3.05 -2.15 3.85
C TYR A 84 -3.99 -2.48 2.68
N ASN A 85 -3.64 -3.50 1.90
CA ASN A 85 -4.37 -3.91 0.72
C ASN A 85 -5.54 -4.85 1.05
N GLY A 86 -5.41 -5.70 2.07
CA GLY A 86 -6.34 -6.79 2.37
C GLY A 86 -7.32 -6.54 3.52
N HIS A 87 -6.97 -5.69 4.49
CA HIS A 87 -7.75 -5.58 5.74
C HIS A 87 -8.04 -4.15 6.17
N ARG A 88 -7.20 -3.19 5.77
CA ARG A 88 -7.35 -1.80 6.20
C ARG A 88 -8.56 -1.15 5.52
N PRO A 89 -9.54 -0.64 6.27
CA PRO A 89 -10.64 0.12 5.70
C PRO A 89 -10.16 1.49 5.22
N HIS A 90 -10.54 1.90 4.01
CA HIS A 90 -10.23 3.21 3.46
C HIS A 90 -11.49 4.04 3.28
N ARG A 91 -11.49 5.24 3.86
CA ARG A 91 -12.65 6.17 3.76
C ARG A 91 -13.00 6.52 2.31
N ALA A 92 -12.00 6.64 1.43
CA ALA A 92 -12.21 6.92 0.01
C ALA A 92 -12.84 5.75 -0.76
N LEU A 93 -12.78 4.54 -0.20
CA LEU A 93 -13.31 3.30 -0.80
C LEU A 93 -14.55 2.81 -0.03
N ASN A 94 -15.33 3.71 0.56
CA ASN A 94 -16.52 3.34 1.35
C ASN A 94 -16.24 2.34 2.49
N GLN A 95 -15.10 2.50 3.17
CA GLN A 95 -14.61 1.60 4.23
C GLN A 95 -14.19 0.21 3.74
N LEU A 96 -14.10 -0.03 2.43
CA LEU A 96 -13.48 -1.23 1.87
C LEU A 96 -11.95 -1.12 1.90
N CYS A 97 -11.28 -2.27 1.95
CA CYS A 97 -9.87 -2.35 1.60
C CYS A 97 -9.68 -2.34 0.07
N PRO A 98 -8.48 -2.05 -0.46
CA PRO A 98 -8.23 -2.03 -1.90
C PRO A 98 -8.63 -3.33 -2.60
N SER A 99 -8.31 -4.49 -2.03
CA SER A 99 -8.67 -5.78 -2.64
C SER A 99 -10.19 -6.01 -2.67
N GLN A 100 -10.93 -5.54 -1.66
CA GLN A 100 -12.41 -5.57 -1.66
C GLN A 100 -13.00 -4.58 -2.66
N ALA A 101 -12.38 -3.41 -2.85
CA ALA A 101 -12.84 -2.46 -3.85
C ALA A 101 -12.68 -3.02 -5.27
N GLU A 102 -11.63 -3.80 -5.52
CA GLU A 102 -11.39 -4.49 -6.79
C GLU A 102 -12.28 -5.72 -6.99
N ALA A 103 -12.40 -6.58 -5.97
CA ALA A 103 -13.16 -7.83 -6.06
C ALA A 103 -14.68 -7.65 -5.85
N GLY A 104 -15.09 -6.54 -5.27
CA GLY A 104 -16.46 -6.27 -4.83
C GLY A 104 -16.63 -6.38 -3.30
N PRO A 105 -17.62 -5.67 -2.73
CA PRO A 105 -17.84 -5.68 -1.29
C PRO A 105 -18.23 -7.07 -0.80
N PRO A 106 -17.80 -7.47 0.42
CA PRO A 106 -18.21 -8.73 1.00
C PRO A 106 -19.73 -8.75 1.21
N ARG A 107 -20.32 -9.95 1.13
CA ARG A 107 -21.74 -10.12 1.45
C ARG A 107 -21.96 -9.80 2.94
N PRO A 108 -23.06 -9.11 3.29
CA PRO A 108 -23.46 -8.97 4.68
C PRO A 108 -23.60 -10.35 5.33
N ILE A 109 -23.09 -10.50 6.55
CA ILE A 109 -23.17 -11.72 7.36
C ILE A 109 -24.04 -11.45 8.58
N ASP A 110 -24.74 -12.48 9.06
CA ASP A 110 -25.39 -12.43 10.37
C ASP A 110 -24.36 -12.77 11.45
N LEU A 111 -24.15 -11.83 12.38
CA LEU A 111 -23.24 -12.00 13.52
C LEU A 111 -23.80 -12.97 14.57
N ALA A 112 -25.08 -13.33 14.52
CA ALA A 112 -25.64 -14.41 15.34
C ALA A 112 -25.14 -15.80 14.87
N GLU A 113 -24.85 -15.93 13.57
CA GLU A 113 -24.40 -17.19 12.95
C GLU A 113 -22.88 -17.26 12.78
N HIS A 114 -22.16 -16.14 12.93
CA HIS A 114 -20.72 -16.06 12.65
C HIS A 114 -19.92 -15.58 13.85
N ARG A 115 -18.76 -16.20 14.08
CA ARG A 115 -17.83 -15.79 15.14
C ARG A 115 -16.79 -14.83 14.59
N VAL A 116 -16.60 -13.70 15.28
CA VAL A 116 -15.52 -12.75 14.96
C VAL A 116 -14.23 -13.16 15.67
N HIS A 117 -13.18 -13.36 14.88
CA HIS A 117 -11.83 -13.66 15.32
C HIS A 117 -10.95 -12.42 15.15
N ARG A 118 -10.15 -12.14 16.19
CA ARG A 118 -9.13 -11.10 16.18
C ARG A 118 -7.77 -11.74 16.00
N ALA A 119 -7.01 -11.27 15.02
CA ALA A 119 -5.61 -11.60 14.83
C ALA A 119 -4.74 -10.36 15.09
N ALA A 120 -3.76 -10.47 15.99
CA ALA A 120 -2.78 -9.43 16.24
C ALA A 120 -1.63 -9.55 15.23
N VAL A 121 -1.30 -8.47 14.53
CA VAL A 121 -0.28 -8.45 13.46
C VAL A 121 0.72 -7.32 13.72
N LEU A 122 1.89 -7.38 13.06
CA LEU A 122 3.02 -6.46 13.30
C LEU A 122 3.37 -6.34 14.79
N GLY A 123 3.54 -7.48 15.48
CA GLY A 123 3.86 -7.50 16.91
C GLY A 123 2.74 -6.95 17.81
N GLY A 124 1.49 -6.91 17.32
CA GLY A 124 0.33 -6.43 18.08
C GLY A 124 -0.01 -4.96 17.87
N LEU A 125 0.74 -4.24 17.01
CA LEU A 125 0.46 -2.84 16.65
C LEU A 125 -0.82 -2.68 15.82
N ILE A 126 -1.28 -3.75 15.18
CA ILE A 126 -2.47 -3.78 14.35
C ILE A 126 -3.30 -5.01 14.73
N ASN A 127 -4.62 -4.84 14.74
CA ASN A 127 -5.57 -5.93 14.88
C ASN A 127 -6.34 -6.09 13.58
N GLU A 128 -6.34 -7.31 13.05
CA GLU A 128 -7.18 -7.73 11.95
C GLU A 128 -8.36 -8.51 12.50
N TYR A 129 -9.52 -8.32 11.88
CA TYR A 129 -10.76 -8.98 12.26
C TYR A 129 -11.24 -9.81 11.09
N GLN A 130 -11.58 -11.07 11.35
CA GLN A 130 -12.06 -12.02 10.37
C GLN A 130 -13.25 -12.77 10.95
N THR A 131 -14.17 -13.19 10.11
CA THR A 131 -15.32 -14.00 10.52
C THR A 131 -15.12 -15.43 10.04
N SER A 132 -15.32 -16.40 10.93
CA SER A 132 -15.46 -17.80 10.55
C SER A 132 -16.92 -18.21 10.70
N SER A 133 -17.40 -19.01 9.75
CA SER A 133 -18.64 -19.77 9.87
C SER A 133 -18.51 -20.89 10.90
#